data_AF-A0A7T1HU24-F1
#
_entry.id   AF-A0A7T1HU24-F1
#
_cell.length_a   1.000
_cell.length_b   1.000
_cell.length_c   1.000
_cell.angle_alpha   90.00
_cell.angle_beta   90.00
_cell.angle_gamma   90.00
#
_symmetry.space_group_name_H-M   'P 1'
#
loop_
_entity.id
_entity.type
_entity.pdbx_description
1 polymer ?
#
loop_
_entity_poly.entity_id
_entity_poly.type
_entity_poly.pdbx_seq_one_letter_code
_entity_poly.pdbx_strand_id
1 'polypeptide(L)'
;MGIDEPAAGQETSVAGEPEPLDETLETLLTLALQDLTERRSGLEEEIRQLERRREQIQREIGSSFSGQSDAIARRLKGFQDYLVGALQDLVVAAEQVELVAQPLVVQPSPLDQVAAASATPEAPAAAPVAAAGLFSQDDALIRSRLDRYSGQPDFYADPWTLRRTLEAAQAALLEDWFLNQGGRGAQASAGSRSRNALIAGAAVSILGELYGERFQTLVLAGQPERLGEWRRGLQDCLGLGREDFGPNSGIVLFERADALIERADRLEERGELPFIVIDAAERVVEVPILQFPLWLAFAAGPGELVDDELTY
;
A
#
# COMPACT_ATOMS: atom_id res chain seq x y z
N MET A 1 -76.98 54.97 -68.35
CA MET A 1 -77.64 53.86 -67.63
C MET A 1 -76.79 52.63 -67.86
N GLY A 2 -76.21 52.06 -66.79
CA GLY A 2 -75.38 50.83 -66.77
C GLY A 2 -73.93 51.04 -67.23
N ILE A 3 -72.87 51.14 -66.40
CA ILE A 3 -72.26 50.15 -65.46
C ILE A 3 -71.59 49.01 -66.26
N ASP A 4 -70.32 48.58 -66.17
CA ASP A 4 -69.18 48.79 -65.25
C ASP A 4 -67.82 48.46 -65.92
N GLU A 5 -66.77 48.88 -65.23
CA GLU A 5 -65.29 48.74 -65.26
C GLU A 5 -64.51 47.51 -65.86
N PRO A 6 -63.14 47.59 -65.94
CA PRO A 6 -62.24 46.90 -66.88
C PRO A 6 -61.31 45.84 -66.25
N ALA A 7 -60.51 45.14 -67.07
CA ALA A 7 -59.31 44.38 -66.64
C ALA A 7 -58.27 44.45 -67.78
N ALA A 8 -57.07 45.03 -67.61
CA ALA A 8 -55.89 44.49 -66.90
C ALA A 8 -55.57 43.06 -67.35
N GLY A 9 -54.39 42.67 -67.80
CA GLY A 9 -53.06 43.26 -67.85
C GLY A 9 -52.18 42.08 -68.29
N GLN A 10 -51.23 42.30 -69.19
CA GLN A 10 -50.27 41.28 -69.59
C GLN A 10 -49.34 41.00 -68.42
N GLU A 11 -49.47 39.82 -67.80
CA GLU A 11 -48.43 39.30 -66.89
C GLU A 11 -47.60 38.27 -67.65
N THR A 12 -46.42 38.73 -68.07
CA THR A 12 -45.26 37.92 -68.42
C THR A 12 -44.95 36.94 -67.29
N SER A 13 -45.07 35.65 -67.60
CA SER A 13 -44.58 34.55 -66.79
C SER A 13 -43.05 34.63 -66.70
N VAL A 14 -42.54 35.01 -65.54
CA VAL A 14 -41.14 34.78 -65.14
C VAL A 14 -41.15 33.54 -64.26
N ALA A 15 -40.77 32.41 -64.84
CA ALA A 15 -40.38 31.22 -64.10
C ALA A 15 -39.07 31.55 -63.35
N GLY A 16 -39.16 31.73 -62.04
CA GLY A 16 -37.98 31.79 -61.17
C GLY A 16 -37.46 30.38 -60.93
N GLU A 17 -36.24 30.11 -61.37
CA GLU A 17 -35.43 28.98 -60.90
C GLU A 17 -35.22 29.13 -59.38
N PRO A 18 -35.45 28.10 -58.55
CA PRO A 18 -35.06 28.16 -57.15
C PRO A 18 -33.54 28.15 -57.03
N GLU A 19 -32.99 29.04 -56.19
CA GLU A 19 -31.55 29.22 -56.01
C GLU A 19 -30.87 27.97 -55.40
N PRO A 20 -29.61 27.66 -55.77
CA PRO A 20 -28.87 26.46 -55.35
C PRO A 20 -28.51 26.42 -53.85
N LEU A 21 -28.78 27.48 -53.10
CA LEU A 21 -28.40 27.62 -51.70
C LEU A 21 -29.36 26.86 -50.76
N ASP A 22 -30.66 26.84 -51.06
CA ASP A 22 -31.65 26.12 -50.25
C ASP A 22 -31.43 24.59 -50.31
N GLU A 23 -31.08 24.07 -51.49
CA GLU A 23 -30.83 22.64 -51.71
C GLU A 23 -29.57 22.15 -50.95
N THR A 24 -28.53 23.00 -50.87
CA THR A 24 -27.33 22.70 -50.07
C THR A 24 -27.60 22.71 -48.57
N LEU A 25 -28.44 23.63 -48.09
CA LEU A 25 -28.84 23.69 -46.68
C LEU A 25 -29.69 22.48 -46.29
N GLU A 26 -30.65 22.08 -47.13
CA GLU A 26 -31.45 20.87 -46.91
C GLU A 26 -30.59 19.60 -46.86
N THR A 27 -29.57 19.52 -47.72
CA THR A 27 -28.62 18.40 -47.75
C THR A 27 -27.76 18.35 -46.48
N LEU A 28 -27.26 19.49 -46.00
CA LEU A 28 -26.50 19.56 -44.75
C LEU A 28 -27.36 19.21 -43.54
N LEU A 29 -28.62 19.63 -43.53
CA LEU A 29 -29.56 19.36 -42.44
C LEU A 29 -29.94 17.89 -42.37
N THR A 30 -30.11 17.23 -43.52
CA THR A 30 -30.33 15.77 -43.60
C THR A 30 -29.11 14.98 -43.14
N LEU A 31 -27.90 15.38 -43.54
CA LEU A 31 -26.65 14.76 -43.08
C LEU A 31 -26.45 14.91 -41.56
N ALA A 32 -26.73 16.09 -41.00
CA ALA A 32 -26.64 16.32 -39.56
C ALA A 32 -27.67 15.49 -38.77
N LEU A 33 -28.90 15.36 -39.29
CA LEU A 33 -29.93 14.50 -38.69
C LEU A 33 -29.56 13.01 -38.78
N GLN A 34 -28.90 12.58 -39.85
CA GLN A 34 -28.41 11.21 -39.99
C GLN A 34 -27.31 10.91 -38.97
N ASP A 35 -26.28 11.75 -38.85
CA ASP A 35 -25.19 11.58 -37.87
C ASP A 35 -25.72 11.56 -36.43
N LEU A 36 -26.66 12.45 -36.08
CA LEU A 36 -27.32 12.42 -34.77
C LEU A 36 -28.11 11.13 -34.52
N THR A 37 -28.78 10.60 -35.55
CA THR A 37 -29.54 9.36 -35.44
C THR A 37 -28.62 8.16 -35.28
N GLU A 38 -27.51 8.11 -36.01
CA GLU A 38 -26.48 7.09 -35.90
C GLU A 38 -25.85 7.08 -34.51
N ARG A 39 -25.42 8.25 -34.00
CA ARG A 39 -24.87 8.38 -32.65
C ARG A 39 -25.86 7.94 -31.58
N ARG A 40 -27.13 8.34 -31.70
CA ARG A 40 -28.18 7.90 -30.77
C ARG A 40 -28.33 6.39 -30.78
N SER A 41 -28.34 5.77 -31.96
CA SER A 41 -28.47 4.32 -32.09
C SER A 41 -27.28 3.56 -31.48
N GLY A 42 -26.05 4.10 -31.64
CA GLY A 42 -24.84 3.52 -31.03
C GLY A 42 -24.88 3.58 -29.52
N LEU A 43 -25.25 4.73 -28.95
CA LEU A 43 -25.41 4.89 -27.50
C LEU A 43 -26.50 3.97 -26.92
N GLU A 44 -27.63 3.82 -27.63
CA GLU A 44 -28.70 2.89 -27.22
C GLU A 44 -28.24 1.42 -27.20
N GLU A 45 -27.28 1.06 -28.06
CA GLU A 45 -26.73 -0.30 -28.10
C GLU A 45 -25.69 -0.53 -26.99
N GLU A 46 -24.83 0.46 -26.72
CA GLU A 46 -23.88 0.43 -25.60
C GLU A 46 -24.61 0.31 -24.25
N ILE A 47 -25.67 1.10 -24.04
CA ILE A 47 -26.51 1.01 -22.83
C ILE A 47 -27.06 -0.41 -22.68
N ARG A 48 -27.61 -1.00 -23.74
CA ARG A 48 -28.11 -2.38 -23.72
C ARG A 48 -27.01 -3.42 -23.44
N GLN A 49 -25.76 -3.17 -23.84
CA GLN A 49 -24.65 -4.06 -23.50
C GLN A 49 -24.26 -3.94 -22.02
N LEU A 50 -24.19 -2.72 -21.50
CA LEU A 50 -23.86 -2.45 -20.10
C LEU A 50 -24.92 -3.00 -19.14
N GLU A 51 -26.20 -2.87 -19.48
CA GLU A 51 -27.31 -3.43 -18.69
C GLU A 51 -27.22 -4.96 -18.61
N ARG A 52 -26.98 -5.63 -19.75
CA ARG A 52 -26.77 -7.08 -19.80
C ARG A 52 -25.58 -7.51 -18.95
N ARG A 53 -24.48 -6.76 -18.98
CA ARG A 53 -23.29 -7.03 -18.17
C ARG A 53 -23.57 -6.85 -16.68
N ARG A 54 -24.30 -5.80 -16.30
CA ARG A 54 -24.72 -5.55 -14.92
C ARG A 54 -25.59 -6.70 -14.39
N GLU A 55 -26.57 -7.15 -15.16
CA GLU A 55 -27.45 -8.27 -14.77
C GLU A 55 -26.71 -9.60 -14.67
N GLN A 56 -25.70 -9.83 -15.51
CA GLN A 56 -24.84 -11.00 -15.40
C GLN A 56 -24.04 -10.96 -14.09
N ILE A 57 -23.37 -9.84 -13.81
CA ILE A 57 -22.57 -9.65 -12.58
C ILE A 57 -23.46 -9.80 -11.34
N GLN A 58 -24.67 -9.24 -11.35
CA GLN A 58 -25.59 -9.32 -10.22
C GLN A 58 -26.05 -10.77 -9.94
N ARG A 59 -26.24 -11.58 -10.99
CA ARG A 59 -26.53 -13.02 -10.85
C ARG A 59 -25.32 -13.80 -10.33
N GLU A 60 -24.12 -13.50 -10.81
CA GLU A 60 -22.88 -14.12 -10.34
C GLU A 60 -22.64 -13.82 -8.85
N ILE A 61 -22.79 -12.57 -8.43
CA ILE A 61 -22.70 -12.16 -7.02
C ILE A 61 -23.74 -12.88 -6.15
N GLY A 62 -25.01 -12.89 -6.58
CA GLY A 62 -26.09 -13.56 -5.83
C GLY A 62 -25.85 -15.06 -5.64
N SER A 63 -25.34 -15.72 -6.68
CA SER A 63 -25.02 -17.16 -6.63
C SER A 63 -23.76 -17.47 -5.81
N SER A 64 -22.73 -16.60 -5.87
CA SER A 64 -21.47 -16.77 -5.13
C SER A 64 -21.60 -16.49 -3.63
N PHE A 65 -22.48 -15.57 -3.22
CA PHE A 65 -22.55 -15.09 -1.83
C PHE A 65 -23.28 -16.04 -0.87
N SER A 66 -24.26 -16.80 -1.37
CA SER A 66 -25.06 -17.74 -0.56
C SER A 66 -24.24 -18.93 -0.03
N GLY A 67 -23.36 -19.52 -0.84
CA GLY A 67 -22.57 -20.68 -0.45
C GLY A 67 -21.34 -20.36 0.41
N GLN A 68 -20.73 -19.19 0.19
CA GLN A 68 -19.55 -18.77 0.95
C GLN A 68 -19.91 -18.31 2.37
N SER A 69 -21.05 -17.65 2.56
CA SER A 69 -21.49 -17.18 3.89
C SER A 69 -21.80 -18.33 4.85
N ASP A 70 -22.45 -19.41 4.37
CA ASP A 70 -22.75 -20.59 5.20
C ASP A 70 -21.48 -21.42 5.51
N ALA A 71 -20.53 -21.49 4.58
CA ALA A 71 -19.22 -22.10 4.83
C ALA A 71 -18.40 -21.31 5.86
N ILE A 72 -18.46 -19.97 5.82
CA ILE A 72 -17.82 -19.08 6.80
C ILE A 72 -18.48 -19.26 8.18
N ALA A 73 -19.80 -19.31 8.26
CA ALA A 73 -20.53 -19.51 9.51
C ALA A 73 -20.18 -20.85 10.19
N ARG A 74 -20.06 -21.93 9.40
CA ARG A 74 -19.63 -23.25 9.92
C ARG A 74 -18.18 -23.26 10.39
N ARG A 75 -17.28 -22.58 9.68
CA ARG A 75 -15.86 -22.45 10.10
C ARG A 75 -15.71 -21.61 11.36
N LEU A 76 -16.44 -20.50 11.47
CA LEU A 76 -16.41 -19.63 12.66
C LEU A 76 -16.93 -20.37 13.90
N LYS A 77 -18.00 -21.17 13.76
CA LYS A 77 -18.51 -22.01 14.84
C LYS A 77 -17.51 -23.11 15.25
N GLY A 78 -16.89 -23.79 14.29
CA GLY A 78 -15.86 -24.80 14.59
C GLY A 78 -14.63 -24.23 15.29
N PHE A 79 -14.23 -23.00 14.95
CA PHE A 79 -13.16 -22.28 15.64
C PHE A 79 -13.55 -21.90 17.07
N GLN A 80 -14.79 -21.44 17.28
CA GLN A 80 -15.32 -21.16 18.61
C GLN A 80 -15.33 -22.44 19.49
N ASP A 81 -15.83 -23.56 18.95
CA ASP A 81 -15.87 -24.83 19.68
C ASP A 81 -14.45 -25.33 20.04
N TYR A 82 -13.47 -25.13 19.15
CA TYR A 82 -12.07 -25.46 19.39
C TYR A 82 -11.43 -24.60 20.50
N LEU A 83 -11.65 -23.28 20.48
CA LEU A 83 -11.13 -22.37 21.51
C LEU A 83 -11.67 -22.69 22.90
N VAL A 84 -12.95 -23.06 22.99
CA VAL A 84 -13.57 -23.45 24.26
C VAL A 84 -12.93 -24.74 24.80
N GLY A 85 -12.62 -25.72 23.94
CA GLY A 85 -11.89 -26.93 24.32
C GLY A 85 -10.45 -26.63 24.78
N ALA A 86 -9.71 -25.85 24.00
CA ALA A 86 -8.32 -25.51 24.31
C ALA A 86 -8.17 -24.74 25.64
N LEU A 87 -9.13 -23.87 25.98
CA LEU A 87 -9.14 -23.16 27.26
C LEU A 87 -9.43 -24.08 28.44
N GLN A 88 -10.31 -25.08 28.26
CA GLN A 88 -10.57 -26.08 29.30
C GLN A 88 -9.33 -26.96 29.53
N ASP A 89 -8.66 -27.37 28.45
CA ASP A 89 -7.42 -28.16 28.53
C ASP A 89 -6.29 -27.38 29.23
N LEU A 90 -6.18 -26.07 28.96
CA LEU A 90 -5.19 -25.19 29.62
C LEU A 90 -5.46 -25.04 31.12
N VAL A 91 -6.73 -24.89 31.53
CA VAL A 91 -7.12 -24.80 32.94
C VAL A 91 -6.77 -26.10 33.68
N VAL A 92 -7.05 -27.25 33.07
CA VAL A 92 -6.69 -28.57 33.62
C VAL A 92 -5.17 -28.76 33.70
N ALA A 93 -4.41 -28.25 32.73
CA ALA A 93 -2.96 -28.29 32.75
C ALA A 93 -2.38 -27.39 33.84
N ALA A 94 -2.95 -26.20 34.06
CA ALA A 94 -2.51 -25.26 35.08
C ALA A 94 -2.76 -25.76 36.51
N GLU A 95 -3.86 -26.50 36.76
CA GLU A 95 -4.13 -27.12 38.06
C GLU A 95 -3.14 -28.24 38.44
N GLN A 96 -2.44 -28.82 37.47
CA GLN A 96 -1.45 -29.88 37.69
C GLN A 96 -0.02 -29.35 37.93
N VAL A 97 0.20 -28.04 37.85
CA VAL A 97 1.53 -27.44 38.06
C VAL A 97 1.75 -27.15 39.54
N GLU A 98 2.42 -28.05 40.24
CA GLU A 98 2.89 -27.86 41.61
C GLU A 98 4.20 -27.04 41.61
N LEU A 99 4.08 -25.74 41.88
CA LEU A 99 5.20 -24.77 41.91
C LEU A 99 6.02 -24.92 43.21
N VAL A 100 6.99 -25.84 43.22
CA VAL A 100 8.02 -25.91 44.27
C VAL A 100 9.13 -24.90 43.95
N ALA A 101 9.12 -23.74 44.61
CA ALA A 101 10.21 -22.78 44.55
C ALA A 101 11.44 -23.33 45.30
N GLN A 102 12.48 -23.72 44.56
CA GLN A 102 13.77 -24.07 45.16
C GLN A 102 14.57 -22.78 45.46
N PRO A 103 15.07 -22.57 46.69
CA PRO A 103 15.90 -21.41 47.00
C PRO A 103 17.29 -21.58 46.39
N LEU A 104 17.60 -20.77 45.38
CA LEU A 104 18.93 -20.62 44.80
C LEU A 104 19.87 -19.92 45.79
N VAL A 105 20.81 -20.66 46.38
CA VAL A 105 21.95 -20.07 47.10
C VAL A 105 23.02 -19.70 46.07
N VAL A 106 23.16 -18.40 45.82
CA VAL A 106 24.14 -17.86 44.86
C VAL A 106 25.52 -17.83 45.52
N GLN A 107 26.44 -18.68 45.06
CA GLN A 107 27.87 -18.50 45.30
C GLN A 107 28.45 -17.62 44.19
N PRO A 108 29.31 -16.63 44.48
CA PRO A 108 29.88 -15.77 43.46
C PRO A 108 30.88 -16.53 42.58
N SER A 109 30.79 -16.24 41.28
CA SER A 109 31.60 -16.82 40.20
C SER A 109 32.98 -16.14 40.14
N PRO A 110 34.07 -16.86 39.76
CA PRO A 110 35.44 -16.32 39.69
C PRO A 110 35.68 -15.18 38.67
N LEU A 111 34.64 -14.68 37.99
CA LEU A 111 34.70 -13.48 37.13
C LEU A 111 34.68 -12.16 37.92
N ASP A 112 34.20 -12.17 39.17
CA ASP A 112 34.15 -10.96 40.02
C ASP A 112 35.52 -10.52 40.55
N GLN A 113 36.54 -11.38 40.45
CA GLN A 113 37.92 -11.03 40.85
C GLN A 113 38.70 -10.29 39.75
N VAL A 114 38.25 -10.36 38.49
CA VAL A 114 38.93 -9.70 37.35
C VAL A 114 38.47 -8.24 37.19
N ALA A 115 37.27 -7.92 37.69
CA ALA A 115 36.71 -6.55 37.65
C ALA A 115 37.38 -5.58 38.65
N ALA A 116 38.14 -6.07 39.64
CA ALA A 116 38.78 -5.24 40.67
C ALA A 116 40.10 -4.57 40.23
N ALA A 117 40.62 -4.86 39.02
CA ALA A 117 41.88 -4.31 38.52
C ALA A 117 41.73 -3.10 37.58
N SER A 118 40.51 -2.65 37.28
CA SER A 118 40.27 -1.55 36.33
C SER A 118 39.33 -0.50 36.93
N ALA A 119 39.79 0.20 37.97
CA ALA A 119 39.06 1.30 38.58
C ALA A 119 39.84 2.62 38.42
N THR A 120 39.47 3.45 37.43
CA THR A 120 39.19 4.91 37.50
C THR A 120 39.12 5.54 36.09
N PRO A 121 38.44 6.70 35.90
CA PRO A 121 37.18 7.15 36.49
C PRO A 121 36.13 7.57 35.44
N GLU A 122 34.87 7.49 35.86
CA GLU A 122 33.72 8.38 35.63
C GLU A 122 33.64 9.23 34.35
N ALA A 123 32.54 8.97 33.63
CA ALA A 123 32.02 9.56 32.40
C ALA A 123 32.08 11.10 32.29
N PRO A 124 31.94 11.59 31.05
CA PRO A 124 30.78 12.39 30.73
C PRO A 124 29.80 11.53 29.94
N ALA A 125 28.52 11.66 30.29
CA ALA A 125 27.38 11.04 29.64
C ALA A 125 27.62 10.90 28.14
N ALA A 126 27.43 9.69 27.61
CA ALA A 126 27.42 9.46 26.19
C ALA A 126 26.44 10.45 25.56
N ALA A 127 27.01 11.45 24.88
CA ALA A 127 26.31 12.24 23.89
C ALA A 127 25.67 11.24 22.91
N PRO A 128 24.48 11.55 22.35
CA PRO A 128 23.77 10.62 21.50
C PRO A 128 24.72 10.21 20.38
N VAL A 129 24.95 8.91 20.26
CA VAL A 129 25.70 8.34 19.14
C VAL A 129 24.99 8.84 17.89
N ALA A 130 25.66 9.69 17.11
CA ALA A 130 25.17 10.12 15.82
C ALA A 130 24.74 8.87 15.03
N ALA A 131 23.58 8.94 14.37
CA ALA A 131 22.85 7.81 13.80
C ALA A 131 23.64 6.86 12.85
N ALA A 132 24.88 7.16 12.48
CA ALA A 132 25.73 6.37 11.59
C ALA A 132 26.28 5.04 12.17
N GLY A 133 25.59 4.41 13.14
CA GLY A 133 26.15 3.29 13.91
C GLY A 133 25.30 2.02 14.03
N LEU A 134 24.02 2.03 13.65
CA LEU A 134 23.17 0.84 13.84
C LEU A 134 23.57 -0.31 12.91
N PHE A 135 23.94 0.02 11.67
CA PHE A 135 24.21 -0.94 10.60
C PHE A 135 25.69 -1.10 10.26
N SER A 136 26.60 -0.40 10.98
CA SER A 136 28.03 -0.34 10.64
C SER A 136 28.73 -1.71 10.65
N GLN A 137 28.21 -2.67 11.42
CA GLN A 137 28.72 -4.05 11.48
C GLN A 137 28.25 -4.89 10.29
N ASP A 138 27.15 -4.50 9.65
CA ASP A 138 26.47 -5.22 8.59
C ASP A 138 26.64 -4.54 7.21
N ASP A 139 27.46 -3.48 7.10
CA ASP A 139 27.79 -2.75 5.88
C ASP A 139 28.03 -3.66 4.67
N ALA A 140 28.86 -4.69 4.87
CA ALA A 140 29.23 -5.63 3.82
C ALA A 140 28.02 -6.47 3.36
N LEU A 141 27.17 -6.89 4.30
CA LEU A 141 25.94 -7.62 4.00
C LEU A 141 24.99 -6.73 3.23
N ILE A 142 24.73 -5.52 3.72
CA ILE A 142 23.79 -4.57 3.12
C ILE A 142 24.20 -4.26 1.67
N ARG A 143 25.47 -3.90 1.43
CA ARG A 143 25.97 -3.64 0.07
C ARG A 143 25.86 -4.86 -0.83
N SER A 144 26.22 -6.05 -0.33
CA SER A 144 26.12 -7.29 -1.11
C SER A 144 24.67 -7.61 -1.54
N ARG A 145 23.69 -7.29 -0.69
CA ARG A 145 22.27 -7.49 -0.98
C ARG A 145 21.75 -6.48 -2.00
N LEU A 146 22.10 -5.21 -1.85
CA LEU A 146 21.76 -4.16 -2.82
C LEU A 146 22.35 -4.44 -4.21
N ASP A 147 23.60 -4.92 -4.27
CA ASP A 147 24.24 -5.35 -5.52
C ASP A 147 23.49 -6.55 -6.15
N ARG A 148 23.11 -7.53 -5.34
CA ARG A 148 22.34 -8.70 -5.81
C ARG A 148 21.00 -8.29 -6.41
N TYR A 149 20.27 -7.39 -5.75
CA TYR A 149 18.98 -6.91 -6.23
C TYR A 149 19.09 -6.08 -7.53
N SER A 150 20.22 -5.42 -7.74
CA SER A 150 20.48 -4.64 -8.96
C SER A 150 20.90 -5.53 -10.14
N GLY A 151 21.62 -6.62 -9.90
CA GLY A 151 22.21 -7.46 -10.94
C GLY A 151 21.39 -8.71 -11.32
N GLN A 152 21.11 -9.58 -10.34
CA GLN A 152 20.46 -10.88 -10.55
C GLN A 152 19.39 -11.11 -9.47
N PRO A 153 18.23 -10.42 -9.56
CA PRO A 153 17.14 -10.69 -8.66
C PRO A 153 16.61 -12.10 -8.89
N ASP A 154 16.37 -12.81 -7.80
CA ASP A 154 15.76 -14.13 -7.85
C ASP A 154 14.24 -13.98 -7.85
N PHE A 155 13.64 -14.06 -9.04
CA PHE A 155 12.19 -13.91 -9.23
C PHE A 155 11.37 -15.00 -8.53
N TYR A 156 12.00 -16.11 -8.14
CA TYR A 156 11.37 -17.25 -7.48
C TYR A 156 11.85 -17.43 -6.04
N ALA A 157 12.53 -16.41 -5.47
CA ALA A 157 13.02 -16.47 -4.11
C ALA A 157 11.90 -16.76 -3.11
N ASP A 158 12.26 -17.32 -1.96
CA ASP A 158 11.30 -17.58 -0.89
C ASP A 158 10.59 -16.28 -0.43
N PRO A 159 9.40 -16.37 0.19
CA PRO A 159 8.72 -15.22 0.76
C PRO A 159 9.67 -14.38 1.62
N TRP A 160 9.46 -13.06 1.67
CA TRP A 160 10.32 -12.08 2.36
C TRP A 160 11.66 -11.79 1.67
N THR A 161 11.94 -12.44 0.54
CA THR A 161 13.08 -12.07 -0.32
C THR A 161 12.61 -11.21 -1.50
N LEU A 162 13.37 -10.17 -1.84
CA LEU A 162 13.04 -9.31 -2.97
C LEU A 162 13.09 -10.09 -4.31
N ARG A 163 11.96 -10.10 -5.02
CA ARG A 163 11.75 -10.79 -6.31
C ARG A 163 11.75 -9.85 -7.52
N ARG A 164 12.21 -8.62 -7.35
CA ARG A 164 12.19 -7.55 -8.36
C ARG A 164 13.56 -6.90 -8.45
N THR A 165 13.88 -6.39 -9.63
CA THR A 165 15.13 -5.65 -9.85
C THR A 165 15.04 -4.29 -9.17
N LEU A 166 16.05 -3.95 -8.39
CA LEU A 166 16.20 -2.62 -7.80
C LEU A 166 17.08 -1.77 -8.72
N GLU A 167 16.62 -0.58 -9.10
CA GLU A 167 17.43 0.31 -9.93
C GLU A 167 18.60 0.91 -9.12
N ALA A 168 19.71 1.26 -9.77
CA ALA A 168 20.88 1.83 -9.09
C ALA A 168 20.56 3.09 -8.26
N ALA A 169 19.65 3.94 -8.76
CA ALA A 169 19.20 5.13 -8.03
C ALA A 169 18.43 4.75 -6.75
N GLN A 170 17.60 3.71 -6.80
CA GLN A 170 16.82 3.22 -5.67
C GLN A 170 17.72 2.52 -4.64
N ALA A 171 18.72 1.75 -5.12
CA ALA A 171 19.74 1.13 -4.29
C ALA A 171 20.56 2.18 -3.53
N ALA A 172 20.94 3.28 -4.18
CA ALA A 172 21.68 4.37 -3.55
C ALA A 172 20.88 5.06 -2.43
N LEU A 173 19.56 5.24 -2.60
CA LEU A 173 18.69 5.79 -1.55
C LEU A 173 18.65 4.89 -0.32
N LEU A 174 18.58 3.56 -0.53
CA LEU A 174 18.62 2.60 0.57
C LEU A 174 19.99 2.53 1.23
N GLU A 175 21.08 2.55 0.46
CA GLU A 175 22.43 2.58 1.02
C GLU A 175 22.62 3.82 1.90
N ASP A 176 22.19 5.00 1.44
CA ASP A 176 22.25 6.22 2.24
C ASP A 176 21.39 6.11 3.51
N TRP A 177 20.16 5.61 3.39
CA TRP A 177 19.26 5.42 4.52
C TRP A 177 19.85 4.46 5.58
N PHE A 178 20.40 3.32 5.16
CA PHE A 178 21.02 2.36 6.07
C PHE A 178 22.31 2.89 6.68
N LEU A 179 23.26 3.34 5.85
CA LEU A 179 24.64 3.55 6.27
C LEU A 179 24.90 4.97 6.80
N ASN A 180 24.24 5.99 6.23
CA ASN A 180 24.43 7.38 6.64
C ASN A 180 23.36 7.84 7.63
N GLN A 181 22.12 7.39 7.46
CA GLN A 181 20.98 7.79 8.30
C GLN A 181 20.66 6.79 9.42
N GLY A 182 21.32 5.63 9.45
CA GLY A 182 21.14 4.64 10.51
C GLY A 182 19.77 3.99 10.55
N GLY A 183 19.08 3.94 9.40
CA GLY A 183 17.69 3.47 9.31
C GLY A 183 16.64 4.45 9.82
N ARG A 184 16.99 5.73 9.96
CA ARG A 184 16.08 6.79 10.40
C ARG A 184 16.17 7.96 9.45
N GLY A 185 15.20 8.09 8.56
CA GLY A 185 15.15 9.27 7.72
C GLY A 185 14.17 9.21 6.57
N ALA A 186 14.09 10.36 5.91
CA ALA A 186 13.26 10.54 4.73
C ALA A 186 14.10 10.39 3.47
N GLN A 187 13.54 9.71 2.47
CA GLN A 187 14.10 9.56 1.14
C GLN A 187 13.18 10.23 0.13
N ALA A 188 13.74 10.74 -0.96
CA ALA A 188 12.94 11.25 -2.06
C ALA A 188 12.06 10.12 -2.63
N SER A 189 10.79 10.42 -2.90
CA SER A 189 9.91 9.48 -3.60
C SER A 189 10.48 9.15 -4.98
N ALA A 190 10.30 7.90 -5.41
CA ALA A 190 10.68 7.44 -6.75
C ALA A 190 9.63 7.77 -7.83
N GLY A 191 8.68 8.65 -7.52
CA GLY A 191 7.65 9.17 -8.42
C GLY A 191 6.42 8.28 -8.58
N SER A 192 6.37 7.14 -7.89
CA SER A 192 5.14 6.34 -7.78
C SER A 192 5.16 5.48 -6.51
N ARG A 193 3.97 5.21 -5.97
CA ARG A 193 3.79 4.35 -4.79
C ARG A 193 4.29 2.92 -5.02
N SER A 194 4.17 2.39 -6.24
CA SER A 194 4.72 1.07 -6.59
C SER A 194 6.25 1.03 -6.51
N ARG A 195 6.94 2.09 -6.91
CA ARG A 195 8.41 2.19 -6.79
C ARG A 195 8.83 2.41 -5.34
N ASN A 196 8.08 3.20 -4.58
CA ASN A 196 8.33 3.35 -3.14
C ASN A 196 8.12 2.03 -2.39
N ALA A 197 7.10 1.25 -2.77
CA ALA A 197 6.87 -0.09 -2.23
C ALA A 197 8.01 -1.07 -2.60
N LEU A 198 8.63 -0.94 -3.77
CA LEU A 198 9.81 -1.71 -4.14
C LEU A 198 11.02 -1.36 -3.25
N ILE A 199 11.27 -0.07 -3.02
CA ILE A 199 12.32 0.41 -2.12
C ILE A 199 12.08 -0.11 -0.69
N ALA A 200 10.86 0.06 -0.18
CA ALA A 200 10.49 -0.43 1.15
C ALA A 200 10.60 -1.96 1.23
N GLY A 201 10.17 -2.69 0.20
CA GLY A 201 10.29 -4.15 0.13
C GLY A 201 11.76 -4.60 0.17
N ALA A 202 12.66 -3.91 -0.53
CA ALA A 202 14.09 -4.19 -0.45
C ALA A 202 14.63 -3.96 0.97
N ALA A 203 14.20 -2.89 1.64
CA ALA A 203 14.53 -2.64 3.05
C ALA A 203 14.00 -3.76 3.96
N VAL A 204 12.74 -4.17 3.82
CA VAL A 204 12.13 -5.28 4.58
C VAL A 204 12.92 -6.58 4.39
N SER A 205 13.34 -6.88 3.15
CA SER A 205 14.10 -8.09 2.85
C SER A 205 15.46 -8.10 3.57
N ILE A 206 16.17 -6.97 3.54
CA ILE A 206 17.46 -6.82 4.24
C ILE A 206 17.26 -6.89 5.77
N LEU A 207 16.27 -6.17 6.30
CA LEU A 207 15.96 -6.17 7.73
C LEU A 207 15.54 -7.55 8.23
N GLY A 208 14.83 -8.33 7.42
CA GLY A 208 14.47 -9.71 7.76
C GLY A 208 15.66 -10.66 7.84
N GLU A 209 16.70 -10.44 7.05
CA GLU A 209 17.93 -11.20 7.20
C GLU A 209 18.73 -10.79 8.44
N LEU A 210 18.72 -9.50 8.80
CA LEU A 210 19.44 -8.97 9.95
C LEU A 210 18.77 -9.31 11.28
N TYR A 211 17.45 -9.16 11.36
CA TYR A 211 16.69 -9.25 12.61
C TYR A 211 15.81 -10.50 12.73
N GLY A 212 15.59 -11.23 11.63
CA GLY A 212 14.79 -12.45 11.58
C GLY A 212 13.31 -12.19 11.87
N GLU A 213 12.70 -13.00 12.73
CA GLU A 213 11.29 -12.86 13.13
C GLU A 213 11.06 -11.74 14.17
N ARG A 214 12.11 -11.04 14.60
CA ARG A 214 12.03 -10.03 15.68
C ARG A 214 11.68 -8.64 15.19
N PHE A 215 11.44 -8.43 13.90
CA PHE A 215 11.01 -7.14 13.38
C PHE A 215 9.63 -7.27 12.74
N GLN A 216 8.85 -6.20 12.80
CA GLN A 216 7.54 -6.12 12.14
C GLN A 216 7.46 -4.81 11.36
N THR A 217 6.99 -4.88 10.12
CA THR A 217 6.86 -3.72 9.25
C THR A 217 5.49 -3.07 9.44
N LEU A 218 5.46 -1.78 9.73
CA LEU A 218 4.26 -0.98 9.92
C LEU A 218 4.20 0.09 8.82
N VAL A 219 3.20 0.05 7.95
CA VAL A 219 3.06 1.03 6.86
C VAL A 219 1.95 2.02 7.21
N LEU A 220 2.27 3.31 7.20
CA LEU A 220 1.32 4.41 7.31
C LEU A 220 0.99 4.96 5.92
N ALA A 221 -0.26 4.85 5.51
CA ALA A 221 -0.77 5.60 4.37
C ALA A 221 -2.22 5.99 4.63
N GLY A 222 -2.52 7.29 4.64
CA GLY A 222 -3.90 7.75 4.73
C GLY A 222 -4.70 7.30 3.52
N GLN A 223 -5.91 6.76 3.73
CA GLN A 223 -6.89 6.23 2.76
C GLN A 223 -6.76 4.73 2.39
N PRO A 224 -7.90 4.01 2.27
CA PRO A 224 -7.92 2.57 1.99
C PRO A 224 -7.41 2.21 0.58
N GLU A 225 -7.55 3.09 -0.40
CA GLU A 225 -7.05 2.90 -1.77
C GLU A 225 -5.52 2.78 -1.77
N ARG A 226 -4.86 3.67 -1.03
CA ARG A 226 -3.40 3.72 -0.88
C ARG A 226 -2.88 2.54 -0.08
N LEU A 227 -3.59 2.12 0.97
CA LEU A 227 -3.29 0.87 1.66
C LEU A 227 -3.37 -0.34 0.71
N GLY A 228 -4.35 -0.35 -0.18
CA GLY A 228 -4.49 -1.37 -1.22
C GLY A 228 -3.29 -1.41 -2.17
N GLU A 229 -2.78 -0.25 -2.60
CA GLU A 229 -1.57 -0.15 -3.42
C GLU A 229 -0.32 -0.63 -2.70
N TRP A 230 -0.11 -0.20 -1.45
CA TRP A 230 0.99 -0.67 -0.61
C TRP A 230 0.97 -2.18 -0.44
N ARG A 231 -0.19 -2.74 -0.12
CA ARG A 231 -0.37 -4.19 -0.02
C ARG A 231 0.02 -4.90 -1.31
N ARG A 232 -0.52 -4.47 -2.46
CA ARG A 232 -0.23 -5.09 -3.76
C ARG A 232 1.26 -4.96 -4.11
N GLY A 233 1.86 -3.80 -3.89
CA GLY A 233 3.28 -3.55 -4.15
C GLY A 233 4.18 -4.45 -3.31
N LEU A 234 3.94 -4.56 -2.01
CA LEU A 234 4.70 -5.42 -1.12
C LEU A 234 4.48 -6.92 -1.43
N GLN A 235 3.25 -7.34 -1.73
CA GLN A 235 2.95 -8.70 -2.17
C GLN A 235 3.74 -9.07 -3.43
N ASP A 236 3.77 -8.17 -4.42
CA ASP A 236 4.47 -8.38 -5.68
C ASP A 236 6.00 -8.44 -5.50
N CYS A 237 6.54 -7.54 -4.67
CA CYS A 237 7.98 -7.41 -4.46
C CYS A 237 8.56 -8.53 -3.58
N LEU A 238 7.84 -8.96 -2.55
CA LEU A 238 8.32 -9.92 -1.54
C LEU A 238 7.71 -11.31 -1.67
N GLY A 239 6.75 -11.50 -2.59
CA GLY A 239 6.09 -12.78 -2.79
C GLY A 239 5.13 -13.18 -1.67
N LEU A 240 4.54 -12.20 -0.99
CA LEU A 240 3.70 -12.41 0.19
C LEU A 240 2.27 -12.80 -0.18
N GLY A 241 1.66 -13.60 0.68
CA GLY A 241 0.25 -13.98 0.65
C GLY A 241 -0.66 -12.92 1.28
N ARG A 242 -1.91 -13.31 1.54
CA ARG A 242 -2.86 -12.44 2.27
C ARG A 242 -2.69 -12.55 3.79
N GLU A 243 -2.23 -13.71 4.23
CA GLU A 243 -1.94 -14.14 5.60
C GLU A 243 -0.77 -13.40 6.23
N ASP A 244 0.18 -12.92 5.42
CA ASP A 244 1.35 -12.14 5.88
C ASP A 244 0.98 -10.70 6.28
N PHE A 245 -0.27 -10.30 6.03
CA PHE A 245 -0.80 -8.99 6.41
C PHE A 245 -1.80 -9.12 7.54
N GLY A 246 -1.52 -8.45 8.66
CA GLY A 246 -2.44 -8.39 9.79
C GLY A 246 -1.72 -8.29 11.13
N PRO A 247 -2.47 -8.16 12.24
CA PRO A 247 -1.91 -7.84 13.55
C PRO A 247 -0.90 -8.87 14.08
N ASN A 248 -1.05 -10.14 13.68
CA ASN A 248 -0.20 -11.26 14.08
C ASN A 248 0.79 -11.67 12.97
N SER A 249 0.92 -10.86 11.92
CA SER A 249 1.71 -11.16 10.72
C SER A 249 2.82 -10.14 10.55
N GLY A 250 3.85 -10.43 9.74
CA GLY A 250 5.03 -9.56 9.67
C GLY A 250 4.81 -8.15 9.08
N ILE A 251 3.70 -7.90 8.37
CA ILE A 251 3.35 -6.55 7.87
C ILE A 251 1.97 -6.11 8.36
N VAL A 252 1.88 -4.88 8.87
CA VAL A 252 0.63 -4.23 9.29
C VAL A 252 0.47 -2.89 8.58
N LEU A 253 -0.74 -2.60 8.12
CA LEU A 253 -1.08 -1.41 7.36
C LEU A 253 -2.01 -0.52 8.20
N PHE A 254 -1.73 0.78 8.26
CA PHE A 254 -2.46 1.76 9.09
C PHE A 254 -2.89 2.97 8.28
N GLU A 255 -4.15 3.37 8.46
CA GLU A 255 -4.66 4.65 7.95
C GLU A 255 -4.36 5.82 8.89
N ARG A 256 -4.14 5.53 10.18
CA ARG A 256 -3.99 6.53 11.25
C ARG A 256 -2.70 6.30 12.03
N ALA A 257 -1.95 7.38 12.27
CA ALA A 257 -0.71 7.35 13.03
C ALA A 257 -0.93 6.93 14.50
N ASP A 258 -2.01 7.40 15.16
CA ASP A 258 -2.37 6.98 16.53
C ASP A 258 -2.28 5.47 16.75
N ALA A 259 -2.92 4.68 15.87
CA ALA A 259 -3.00 3.22 15.99
C ALA A 259 -1.66 2.55 15.65
N LEU A 260 -0.88 3.15 14.76
CA LEU A 260 0.47 2.69 14.43
C LEU A 260 1.40 2.86 15.61
N ILE A 261 1.37 4.03 16.28
CA ILE A 261 2.19 4.33 17.46
C ILE A 261 1.87 3.34 18.58
N GLU A 262 0.59 3.14 18.91
CA GLU A 262 0.19 2.17 19.94
C GLU A 262 0.64 0.73 19.60
N ARG A 263 0.68 0.37 18.32
CA ARG A 263 1.21 -0.93 17.90
C ARG A 263 2.72 -1.00 18.05
N ALA A 264 3.43 0.05 17.64
CA ALA A 264 4.89 0.14 17.71
C ALA A 264 5.38 0.10 19.15
N ASP A 265 4.74 0.84 20.08
CA ASP A 265 5.04 0.80 21.50
C ASP A 265 4.93 -0.62 22.06
N ARG A 266 3.83 -1.33 21.74
CA ARG A 266 3.63 -2.73 22.16
C ARG A 266 4.65 -3.71 21.56
N LEU A 267 5.24 -3.39 20.41
CA LEU A 267 6.31 -4.21 19.83
C LEU A 267 7.61 -4.00 20.62
N GLU A 268 7.96 -2.76 20.92
CA GLU A 268 9.15 -2.45 21.72
C GLU A 268 9.07 -3.03 23.13
N GLU A 269 7.89 -2.98 23.77
CA GLU A 269 7.64 -3.60 25.08
C GLU A 269 7.88 -5.12 25.08
N ARG A 270 7.71 -5.77 23.92
CA ARG A 270 7.96 -7.21 23.73
C ARG A 270 9.40 -7.52 23.31
N GLY A 271 10.24 -6.50 23.13
CA GLY A 271 11.59 -6.63 22.59
C GLY A 271 11.63 -6.92 21.08
N GLU A 272 10.52 -6.69 20.37
CA GLU A 272 10.45 -6.69 18.92
C GLU A 272 10.77 -5.29 18.38
N LEU A 273 11.18 -5.22 17.12
CA LEU A 273 11.66 -4.00 16.48
C LEU A 273 10.62 -3.51 15.45
N PRO A 274 9.97 -2.35 15.68
CA PRO A 274 9.08 -1.76 14.69
C PRO A 274 9.88 -1.09 13.56
N PHE A 275 9.61 -1.48 12.33
CA PHE A 275 10.08 -0.77 11.14
C PHE A 275 8.91 0.00 10.51
N ILE A 276 8.95 1.33 10.59
CA ILE A 276 7.84 2.18 10.16
C ILE A 276 8.11 2.73 8.76
N VAL A 277 7.18 2.53 7.83
CA VAL A 277 7.22 3.08 6.48
C VAL A 277 6.11 4.13 6.35
N ILE A 278 6.45 5.34 5.90
CA ILE A 278 5.48 6.43 5.75
C ILE A 278 5.31 6.76 4.27
N ASP A 279 4.07 6.72 3.79
CA ASP A 279 3.71 7.02 2.40
C ASP A 279 4.08 8.45 1.99
N ALA A 280 4.42 8.62 0.71
CA ALA A 280 4.78 9.91 0.15
C ALA A 280 3.65 10.96 0.24
N ALA A 281 2.39 10.51 0.25
CA ALA A 281 1.25 11.40 0.36
C ALA A 281 0.91 11.81 1.80
N GLU A 282 1.61 11.28 2.79
CA GLU A 282 1.39 11.65 4.18
C GLU A 282 1.97 13.04 4.46
N ARG A 283 1.10 14.04 4.64
CA ARG A 283 1.51 15.44 4.83
C ARG A 283 1.92 15.76 6.25
N VAL A 284 1.44 14.98 7.21
CA VAL A 284 1.65 15.22 8.64
C VAL A 284 2.19 13.95 9.26
N VAL A 285 3.40 14.03 9.80
CA VAL A 285 3.99 12.94 10.58
C VAL A 285 3.92 13.33 12.05
N GLU A 286 3.32 12.46 12.86
CA GLU A 286 3.26 12.67 14.30
C GLU A 286 4.65 12.52 14.92
N VAL A 287 5.03 13.49 15.76
CA VAL A 287 6.36 13.54 16.40
C VAL A 287 6.74 12.26 17.16
N PRO A 288 5.82 11.53 17.85
CA PRO A 288 6.15 10.26 18.48
C PRO A 288 6.74 9.21 17.53
N ILE A 289 6.36 9.21 16.25
CA ILE A 289 6.90 8.26 15.26
C ILE A 289 8.43 8.37 15.14
N LEU A 290 8.97 9.59 15.30
CA LEU A 290 10.39 9.86 15.16
C LEU A 290 11.24 9.29 16.32
N GLN A 291 10.60 8.83 17.40
CA GLN A 291 11.28 8.25 18.55
C GLN A 291 11.68 6.78 18.30
N PHE A 292 10.95 6.08 17.41
CA PHE A 292 11.19 4.68 17.09
C PHE A 292 12.55 4.43 16.40
N PRO A 293 13.12 3.22 16.54
CA PRO A 293 14.45 2.87 16.06
C PRO A 293 14.60 2.92 14.56
N LEU A 294 13.60 2.46 13.80
CA LEU A 294 13.65 2.40 12.35
C LEU A 294 12.42 3.03 11.73
N TRP A 295 12.65 4.03 10.89
CA TRP A 295 11.60 4.62 10.07
C TRP A 295 12.14 5.13 8.73
N LEU A 296 11.37 4.86 7.69
CA LEU A 296 11.61 5.29 6.32
C LEU A 296 10.39 6.11 5.85
N ALA A 297 10.60 7.41 5.65
CA ALA A 297 9.57 8.26 5.08
C ALA A 297 9.85 8.54 3.61
N PHE A 298 8.84 8.48 2.75
CA PHE A 298 8.97 8.98 1.38
C PHE A 298 8.54 10.44 1.34
N ALA A 299 9.36 11.29 0.73
CA ALA A 299 9.03 12.69 0.49
C ALA A 299 8.58 12.85 -0.96
N ALA A 300 7.30 13.18 -1.17
CA ALA A 300 6.76 13.35 -2.51
C ALA A 300 7.48 14.45 -3.31
N GLY A 301 7.71 14.19 -4.59
CA GLY A 301 8.27 15.16 -5.52
C GLY A 301 7.27 16.24 -5.94
N PRO A 302 7.73 17.31 -6.60
CA PRO A 302 6.84 18.33 -7.16
C PRO A 302 5.86 17.70 -8.17
N GLY A 303 4.55 17.85 -7.93
CA GLY A 303 3.48 17.36 -8.81
C GLY A 303 2.92 15.97 -8.49
N GLU A 304 3.64 15.15 -7.72
CA GLU A 304 3.22 13.78 -7.37
C GLU A 304 1.95 13.75 -6.50
N LEU A 305 1.77 14.77 -5.66
CA LEU A 305 0.57 14.92 -4.82
C LEU A 305 -0.63 15.50 -5.58
N VAL A 306 -0.41 16.14 -6.72
CA VAL A 306 -1.45 16.84 -7.49
C VAL A 306 -2.23 15.86 -8.37
N ASP A 307 -1.54 14.87 -8.95
CA ASP A 307 -2.18 13.80 -9.72
C ASP A 307 -3.12 12.93 -8.85
N ASP A 308 -2.79 12.77 -7.55
CA ASP A 308 -3.65 12.07 -6.59
C ASP A 308 -4.94 12.86 -6.24
N GLU A 309 -4.92 14.21 -6.25
CA GLU A 309 -6.08 15.04 -5.89
C GLU A 309 -7.08 15.24 -7.05
N LEU A 310 -6.64 15.12 -8.31
CA LEU A 310 -7.51 15.29 -9.50
C LEU A 310 -8.36 14.05 -9.84
N THR A 311 -8.25 12.99 -9.03
CA THR A 311 -9.07 11.77 -9.19
C THR A 311 -10.41 11.85 -8.44
N TYR A 312 -10.76 13.02 -7.89
CA TYR A 312 -12.04 13.30 -7.21
C TYR A 312 -12.90 14.34 -7.94
#